data_AF-A0A2T4UIW8-F1
#
_entry.id   AF-A0A2T4UIW8-F1
#
_cell.length_a   1.000
_cell.length_b   1.000
_cell.length_c   1.000
_cell.angle_alpha   90.00
_cell.angle_beta   90.00
_cell.angle_gamma   90.00
#
_symmetry.space_group_name_H-M   'P 1'
#
loop_
_entity.id
_entity.type
_entity.pdbx_description
1 polymer ?
#
loop_
_entity_poly.entity_id
_entity_poly.type
_entity_poly.pdbx_seq_one_letter_code
_entity_poly.pdbx_strand_id
1 'polypeptide(L)'
;MMETTGPQPRPRVRLSPEYLRKRGLRPQRLPPKPPPVEVEGDEHDVEEIGRDAPVPTPVKPFDLFEHLPDGTQRDPGLIGFRTSAAPELPRVDGFDRMVTIKGTSKSSTKAARKALESFHAAGSDLAKREGHIAKFIDATRTLAAKDEQAAKKKPGGPNASRAVVLRDLCGRAAGVYKLIKRARYSIEMPEGRERVRAIQDIVDESLLLDDGGYGSTPLTFIREPLTRLVFKWGLENASSADGQSVVADDTARLNKMANSGVLPDILERTIRDGLANASRTTYIASGAGATRDPMADEFTVKGGLMASGGLGQLERTASRLHELVHVLVSRAYDNTAMLFAIDRDASAEEVERRCRERVAMSRELENRITSEPTLRPTQRKQLLDKTKYGAVDQKLDHYIGTFVENNVSEAELARAWHVRCLVAGHADHTVLVAADRGPNALVEWDSTCAQMLLWCVAWSLPETSPVLQQLILMATKAHDDRAAATATAASSKPYPVTEFALPDKLKPKTTPPN
;
A
#
# COMPACT_ATOMS: atom_id res chain seq x y z
N MET A 1 -4.15 3.53 47.13
CA MET A 1 -5.38 3.18 46.39
C MET A 1 -5.86 4.44 45.72
N MET A 2 -5.77 4.50 44.39
CA MET A 2 -6.33 5.57 43.55
C MET A 2 -6.97 4.85 42.37
N GLU A 3 -8.30 4.93 42.30
CA GLU A 3 -9.09 4.41 41.20
C GLU A 3 -8.97 5.38 40.01
N THR A 4 -8.56 4.86 38.86
CA THR A 4 -8.64 5.57 37.59
C THR A 4 -9.97 5.24 36.93
N THR A 5 -10.85 6.24 36.88
CA THR A 5 -12.12 6.20 36.14
C THR A 5 -11.85 6.26 34.63
N GLY A 6 -12.45 5.34 33.87
CA GLY A 6 -12.46 5.37 32.41
C GLY A 6 -13.30 6.54 31.85
N PRO A 7 -13.10 6.93 30.58
CA PRO A 7 -13.82 8.05 29.99
C PRO A 7 -15.31 7.73 29.85
N GLN A 8 -16.16 8.62 30.37
CA GLN A 8 -17.61 8.49 30.21
C GLN A 8 -18.05 8.72 28.75
N PRO A 9 -19.09 8.00 28.28
CA PRO A 9 -19.66 8.22 26.96
C PRO A 9 -20.21 9.64 26.84
N ARG A 10 -19.91 10.31 25.72
CA ARG A 10 -20.42 11.66 25.45
C ARG A 10 -21.96 11.62 25.35
N PRO A 11 -22.66 12.63 25.91
CA PRO A 11 -24.11 12.69 25.82
C PRO A 11 -24.56 12.83 24.37
N ARG A 12 -25.56 12.02 23.97
CA ARG A 12 -26.24 12.17 22.69
C ARG A 12 -27.01 13.49 22.70
N VAL A 13 -26.53 14.48 21.97
CA VAL A 13 -27.24 15.76 21.78
C VAL A 13 -28.48 15.49 20.93
N ARG A 14 -29.67 15.56 21.54
CA ARG A 14 -30.92 15.63 20.78
C ARG A 14 -31.07 17.05 20.26
N LEU A 15 -30.97 17.21 18.93
CA LEU A 15 -31.26 18.50 18.28
C LEU A 15 -32.73 18.85 18.51
N SER A 16 -33.00 20.13 18.82
CA SER A 16 -34.37 20.57 19.07
C SER A 16 -35.21 20.49 17.78
N PRO A 17 -36.52 20.18 17.88
CA PRO A 17 -37.41 20.13 16.71
C PRO A 17 -37.42 21.44 15.90
N GLU A 18 -37.16 22.57 16.56
CA GLU A 18 -37.11 23.89 15.95
C GLU A 18 -35.85 24.10 15.09
N TYR A 19 -34.71 23.55 15.52
CA TYR A 19 -33.47 23.51 14.75
C TYR A 19 -33.63 22.67 13.46
N LEU A 20 -34.32 21.53 13.56
CA LEU A 20 -34.59 20.66 12.40
C LEU A 20 -35.53 21.31 11.39
N ARG A 21 -36.57 22.04 11.85
CA ARG A 21 -37.48 22.80 10.96
C ARG A 21 -36.77 23.92 10.22
N LYS A 22 -35.89 24.70 10.86
CA LYS A 22 -35.14 25.80 10.22
C LYS A 22 -34.20 25.32 9.10
N ARG A 23 -33.81 24.04 9.12
CA ARG A 23 -32.92 23.41 8.12
C ARG A 23 -33.67 22.57 7.08
N GLY A 24 -35.00 22.58 7.07
CA GLY A 24 -35.80 21.78 6.13
C GLY A 24 -35.72 20.26 6.36
N LEU A 25 -35.18 19.82 7.49
CA LEU A 25 -34.99 18.41 7.81
C LEU A 25 -36.25 17.87 8.49
N ARG A 26 -36.93 16.91 7.85
CA ARG A 26 -38.07 16.20 8.47
C ARG A 26 -37.53 15.06 9.35
N PRO A 27 -38.02 14.89 10.60
CA PRO A 27 -37.64 13.74 11.41
C PRO A 27 -38.11 12.44 10.74
N GLN A 28 -37.19 11.51 10.54
CA GLN A 28 -37.50 10.16 10.03
C GLN A 28 -38.43 9.44 11.02
N ARG A 29 -39.58 8.97 10.53
CA ARG A 29 -40.38 7.97 11.27
C ARG A 29 -39.63 6.65 11.20
N LEU A 30 -39.30 6.07 12.35
CA LEU A 30 -38.78 4.71 12.41
C LEU A 30 -39.86 3.74 11.89
N PRO A 31 -39.50 2.72 11.10
CA PRO A 31 -40.44 1.71 10.66
C PRO A 31 -40.97 0.90 11.86
N PRO A 32 -42.22 0.40 11.80
CA PRO A 32 -42.76 -0.48 12.83
C PRO A 32 -41.93 -1.77 12.91
N LYS A 33 -41.75 -2.25 14.14
CA LYS A 33 -41.00 -3.47 14.45
C LYS A 33 -41.74 -4.68 13.85
N PRO A 34 -41.07 -5.60 13.12
CA PRO A 34 -41.73 -6.79 12.61
C PRO A 34 -42.13 -7.73 13.77
N PRO A 35 -43.25 -8.46 13.65
CA PRO A 35 -43.64 -9.47 14.64
C PRO A 35 -42.67 -10.66 14.63
N PRO A 36 -42.57 -11.41 15.73
CA PRO A 36 -41.70 -12.58 15.82
C PRO A 36 -42.22 -13.70 14.91
N VAL A 37 -41.30 -14.34 14.19
CA VAL A 37 -41.57 -15.51 13.34
C VAL A 37 -41.43 -16.76 14.21
N GLU A 38 -42.51 -17.53 14.32
CA GLU A 38 -42.49 -18.91 14.83
C GLU A 38 -41.92 -19.82 13.73
N VAL A 39 -40.97 -20.68 14.11
CA VAL A 39 -40.36 -21.68 13.21
C VAL A 39 -40.92 -23.03 13.61
N GLU A 40 -41.85 -23.55 12.79
CA GLU A 40 -42.23 -24.97 12.81
C GLU A 40 -41.15 -25.76 12.05
N GLY A 41 -40.64 -26.80 12.70
CA GLY A 41 -39.69 -27.74 12.11
C GLY A 41 -40.42 -28.95 11.58
N ASP A 42 -40.16 -29.31 10.33
CA ASP A 42 -40.49 -30.61 9.76
C ASP A 42 -39.21 -31.38 9.49
N GLU A 43 -39.11 -32.53 10.14
CA GLU A 43 -38.15 -33.60 9.89
C GLU A 43 -38.59 -34.37 8.64
N HIS A 44 -37.73 -34.47 7.63
CA HIS A 44 -37.87 -35.50 6.60
C HIS A 44 -36.52 -36.12 6.21
N ASP A 45 -36.45 -37.41 6.53
CA ASP A 45 -35.91 -38.56 5.81
C ASP A 45 -34.63 -38.43 4.97
N VAL A 46 -33.67 -39.22 5.45
CA VAL A 46 -32.38 -39.54 4.85
C VAL A 46 -32.57 -40.65 3.82
N GLU A 47 -32.32 -40.37 2.54
CA GLU A 47 -32.00 -41.41 1.55
C GLU A 47 -30.51 -41.38 1.18
N GLU A 48 -29.89 -42.53 1.40
CA GLU A 48 -28.49 -42.85 1.21
C GLU A 48 -28.25 -43.23 -0.27
N ILE A 49 -27.50 -42.43 -1.03
CA ILE A 49 -27.05 -42.79 -2.38
C ILE A 49 -25.56 -42.54 -2.55
N GLY A 50 -24.83 -43.64 -2.77
CA GLY A 50 -23.77 -43.73 -3.79
C GLY A 50 -22.44 -43.04 -3.51
N ARG A 51 -21.59 -43.69 -2.73
CA ARG A 51 -20.12 -43.51 -2.78
C ARG A 51 -19.61 -44.01 -4.13
N ASP A 52 -18.99 -43.13 -4.92
CA ASP A 52 -17.77 -43.36 -5.71
C ASP A 52 -17.56 -42.20 -6.70
N ALA A 53 -17.08 -41.08 -6.18
CA ALA A 53 -16.36 -40.07 -6.96
C ALA A 53 -15.26 -39.50 -6.05
N PRO A 54 -14.00 -39.38 -6.53
CA PRO A 54 -12.97 -38.72 -5.74
C PRO A 54 -13.39 -37.27 -5.52
N VAL A 55 -13.66 -36.92 -4.27
CA VAL A 55 -13.83 -35.53 -3.83
C VAL A 55 -12.52 -34.82 -4.21
N PRO A 56 -12.56 -33.77 -5.06
CA PRO A 56 -11.36 -33.01 -5.35
C PRO A 56 -10.90 -32.38 -4.04
N THR A 57 -9.74 -32.82 -3.56
CA THR A 57 -9.05 -32.17 -2.45
C THR A 57 -8.94 -30.69 -2.76
N PRO A 58 -9.39 -29.77 -1.89
CA PRO A 58 -9.22 -28.34 -2.13
C PRO A 58 -7.71 -28.07 -2.25
N VAL A 59 -7.29 -27.70 -3.45
CA VAL A 59 -5.93 -27.25 -3.74
C VAL A 59 -5.68 -26.06 -2.83
N LYS A 60 -4.68 -26.16 -1.94
CA LYS A 60 -4.25 -25.01 -1.13
C LYS A 60 -3.80 -23.91 -2.10
N PRO A 61 -4.44 -22.73 -2.14
CA PRO A 61 -3.80 -21.58 -2.74
C PRO A 61 -2.55 -21.26 -1.89
N PHE A 62 -1.57 -20.57 -2.44
CA PHE A 62 -0.29 -20.17 -1.82
C PHE A 62 0.93 -21.03 -2.15
N ASP A 63 1.40 -20.83 -3.39
CA ASP A 63 2.84 -20.89 -3.74
C ASP A 63 3.21 -19.81 -4.80
N LEU A 64 2.53 -18.67 -4.79
CA LEU A 64 2.73 -17.59 -5.77
C LEU A 64 4.04 -16.81 -5.57
N PHE A 65 4.67 -16.91 -4.38
CA PHE A 65 5.81 -16.08 -3.99
C PHE A 65 7.12 -16.85 -3.76
N GLU A 66 7.12 -18.19 -3.80
CA GLU A 66 8.35 -18.97 -3.66
C GLU A 66 8.70 -19.80 -4.92
N HIS A 67 10.01 -20.08 -5.01
CA HIS A 67 10.77 -20.87 -5.99
C HIS A 67 11.46 -20.09 -7.14
N LEU A 68 12.80 -20.11 -7.06
CA LEU A 68 13.81 -19.81 -8.09
C LEU A 68 14.13 -21.11 -8.88
N PRO A 69 14.82 -21.01 -10.04
CA PRO A 69 15.09 -22.15 -10.93
C PRO A 69 16.15 -23.16 -10.45
N ASP A 70 16.72 -23.01 -9.25
CA ASP A 70 17.94 -23.76 -8.84
C ASP A 70 17.68 -24.99 -7.97
N GLY A 71 16.44 -25.48 -7.88
CA GLY A 71 16.14 -26.79 -7.29
C GLY A 71 16.35 -26.87 -5.77
N THR A 72 16.58 -25.74 -5.09
CA THR A 72 16.54 -25.72 -3.63
C THR A 72 15.08 -25.64 -3.17
N GLN A 73 14.49 -26.81 -2.90
CA GLN A 73 13.21 -26.91 -2.18
C GLN A 73 13.33 -26.16 -0.85
N ARG A 74 12.63 -25.03 -0.71
CA ARG A 74 12.18 -24.60 0.62
C ARG A 74 10.97 -25.44 0.96
N ASP A 75 11.07 -26.17 2.06
CA ASP A 75 9.99 -26.95 2.64
C ASP A 75 8.80 -26.03 2.96
N PRO A 76 7.66 -26.10 2.23
CA PRO A 76 6.55 -25.14 2.36
C PRO A 76 5.72 -25.36 3.64
N GLY A 77 6.13 -26.29 4.51
CA GLY A 77 5.38 -26.73 5.68
C GLY A 77 5.84 -26.20 7.04
N LEU A 78 6.77 -25.24 7.09
CA LEU A 78 7.33 -24.76 8.37
C LEU A 78 7.37 -23.23 8.53
N ILE A 79 6.28 -22.56 8.14
CA ILE A 79 5.81 -21.37 8.88
C ILE A 79 4.93 -21.86 10.04
N GLY A 80 5.44 -22.86 10.78
CA GLY A 80 4.98 -23.14 12.11
C GLY A 80 5.53 -22.05 13.00
N PHE A 81 4.66 -21.19 13.50
CA PHE A 81 4.92 -20.32 14.64
C PHE A 81 5.55 -21.15 15.77
N ARG A 82 6.88 -21.18 15.84
CA ARG A 82 7.57 -21.26 17.12
C ARG A 82 7.74 -19.83 17.57
N THR A 83 6.89 -19.48 18.54
CA THR A 83 6.91 -18.29 19.37
C THR A 83 8.32 -17.94 19.85
N SER A 84 9.04 -17.12 19.10
CA SER A 84 9.97 -16.16 19.65
C SER A 84 9.47 -14.79 19.22
N ALA A 85 9.08 -13.96 20.18
CA ALA A 85 8.60 -12.60 19.95
C ALA A 85 9.47 -11.87 18.91
N ALA A 86 8.83 -11.11 18.02
CA ALA A 86 9.56 -10.30 17.04
C ALA A 86 10.64 -9.45 17.75
N PRO A 87 11.85 -9.30 17.18
CA PRO A 87 12.93 -8.51 17.77
C PRO A 87 12.62 -7.00 17.88
N GLU A 88 11.80 -6.62 18.86
CA GLU A 88 11.54 -5.21 19.20
C GLU A 88 12.56 -4.68 20.20
N LEU A 89 13.24 -3.58 19.84
CA LEU A 89 14.02 -2.81 20.80
C LEU A 89 13.16 -1.72 21.44
N PRO A 90 13.17 -1.60 22.77
CA PRO A 90 12.43 -0.55 23.44
C PRO A 90 13.07 0.83 23.18
N ARG A 91 12.26 1.89 23.34
CA ARG A 91 12.79 3.24 23.62
C ARG A 91 13.53 3.23 24.97
N VAL A 92 14.35 4.25 25.20
CA VAL A 92 15.15 4.40 26.43
C VAL A 92 14.28 4.33 27.69
N ASP A 93 13.16 5.04 27.74
CA ASP A 93 12.23 4.99 28.88
C ASP A 93 11.55 3.61 29.03
N GLY A 94 11.31 2.94 27.91
CA GLY A 94 10.80 1.56 27.89
C GLY A 94 11.82 0.60 28.50
N PHE A 95 13.09 0.70 28.07
CA PHE A 95 14.20 -0.06 28.61
C PHE A 95 14.31 0.17 30.12
N ASP A 96 14.35 1.42 30.56
CA ASP A 96 14.47 1.77 31.97
C ASP A 96 13.32 1.16 32.80
N ARG A 97 12.07 1.22 32.31
CA ARG A 97 10.94 0.56 32.97
C ARG A 97 11.09 -0.96 33.06
N MET A 98 11.59 -1.60 32.00
CA MET A 98 11.78 -3.05 31.93
C MET A 98 12.89 -3.56 32.86
N VAL A 99 13.93 -2.76 33.09
CA VAL A 99 15.13 -3.20 33.83
C VAL A 99 15.29 -2.55 35.22
N THR A 100 14.35 -1.70 35.62
CA THR A 100 14.37 -1.09 36.96
C THR A 100 13.93 -2.10 38.01
N ILE A 101 14.82 -2.39 38.95
CA ILE A 101 14.51 -3.11 40.20
C ILE A 101 14.58 -2.12 41.37
N LYS A 102 13.59 -2.20 42.28
CA LYS A 102 13.59 -1.42 43.53
C LYS A 102 14.90 -1.68 44.32
N GLY A 103 15.66 -0.62 44.59
CA GLY A 103 16.92 -0.69 45.34
C GLY A 103 18.19 -0.95 44.50
N THR A 104 18.09 -1.04 43.16
CA THR A 104 19.29 -1.05 42.30
C THR A 104 19.64 0.35 41.81
N SER A 105 20.93 0.67 41.79
CA SER A 105 21.42 1.97 41.28
C SER A 105 21.22 2.07 39.77
N LYS A 106 20.69 3.21 39.30
CA LYS A 106 20.65 3.60 37.88
C LYS A 106 22.03 3.57 37.21
N SER A 107 23.13 3.62 37.98
CA SER A 107 24.49 3.49 37.43
C SER A 107 24.75 2.12 36.79
N SER A 108 24.05 1.06 37.24
CA SER A 108 24.26 -0.30 36.74
C SER A 108 23.82 -0.52 35.29
N THR A 109 22.86 0.27 34.80
CA THR A 109 22.32 0.20 33.43
C THR A 109 22.90 1.26 32.50
N LYS A 110 23.74 2.18 33.02
CA LYS A 110 24.23 3.37 32.30
C LYS A 110 24.86 3.07 30.94
N ALA A 111 25.64 1.98 30.84
CA ALA A 111 26.29 1.61 29.59
C ALA A 111 25.30 1.15 28.51
N ALA A 112 24.37 0.26 28.88
CA ALA A 112 23.31 -0.20 27.97
C ALA A 112 22.40 0.96 27.57
N ARG A 113 21.99 1.80 28.54
CA ARG A 113 21.18 2.99 28.29
C ARG A 113 21.84 3.94 27.27
N LYS A 114 23.11 4.31 27.49
CA LYS A 114 23.87 5.19 26.58
C LYS A 114 24.02 4.59 25.18
N ALA A 115 24.25 3.27 25.08
CA ALA A 115 24.37 2.60 23.79
C ALA A 115 23.03 2.63 23.03
N LEU A 116 21.91 2.39 23.72
CA LEU A 116 20.57 2.46 23.13
C LEU A 116 20.19 3.89 22.72
N GLU A 117 20.50 4.90 23.54
CA GLU A 117 20.37 6.32 23.20
C GLU A 117 21.17 6.66 21.94
N SER A 118 22.44 6.23 21.88
CA SER A 118 23.32 6.50 20.73
C SER A 118 22.85 5.78 19.46
N PHE A 119 22.32 4.56 19.60
CA PHE A 119 21.71 3.82 18.51
C PHE A 119 20.52 4.58 17.90
N HIS A 120 19.65 5.11 18.76
CA HIS A 120 18.48 5.89 18.34
C HIS A 120 18.89 7.26 17.74
N ALA A 121 19.91 7.90 18.30
CA ALA A 121 20.43 9.18 17.83
C ALA A 121 21.21 9.09 16.51
N ALA A 122 21.73 7.91 16.16
CA ALA A 122 22.51 7.72 14.93
C ALA A 122 21.69 7.86 13.62
N GLY A 123 20.35 8.00 13.72
CA GLY A 123 19.50 8.31 12.57
C GLY A 123 19.64 7.28 11.45
N SER A 124 20.10 7.73 10.28
CA SER A 124 20.30 6.91 9.08
C SER A 124 21.76 6.49 8.83
N ASP A 125 22.63 6.44 9.85
CA ASP A 125 24.01 5.97 9.69
C ASP A 125 24.12 4.48 10.11
N LEU A 126 24.10 3.55 9.15
CA LEU A 126 24.13 2.11 9.43
C LEU A 126 25.41 1.67 10.17
N ALA A 127 26.56 2.25 9.83
CA ALA A 127 27.82 1.89 10.46
C ALA A 127 27.84 2.29 11.94
N LYS A 128 27.38 3.51 12.27
CA LYS A 128 27.21 3.94 13.66
C LYS A 128 26.16 3.09 14.37
N ARG A 129 25.01 2.84 13.76
CA ARG A 129 23.95 2.01 14.36
C ARG A 129 24.45 0.59 14.65
N GLU A 130 25.17 -0.03 13.73
CA GLU A 130 25.79 -1.35 13.94
C GLU A 130 26.73 -1.34 15.15
N GLY A 131 27.60 -0.33 15.24
CA GLY A 131 28.51 -0.19 16.38
C GLY A 131 27.79 0.06 17.70
N HIS A 132 26.71 0.84 17.70
CA HIS A 132 25.94 1.13 18.91
C HIS A 132 25.07 -0.04 19.37
N ILE A 133 24.44 -0.79 18.45
CA ILE A 133 23.66 -1.96 18.83
C ILE A 133 24.55 -3.11 19.33
N ALA A 134 25.75 -3.27 18.76
CA ALA A 134 26.75 -4.21 19.30
C ALA A 134 27.13 -3.85 20.75
N LYS A 135 27.41 -2.58 21.03
CA LYS A 135 27.67 -2.09 22.40
C LYS A 135 26.48 -2.32 23.34
N PHE A 136 25.26 -2.18 22.84
CA PHE A 136 24.05 -2.46 23.62
C PHE A 136 23.92 -3.95 23.97
N ILE A 137 24.14 -4.83 22.99
CA ILE A 137 24.17 -6.29 23.16
C ILE A 137 25.18 -6.69 24.23
N ASP A 138 26.41 -6.18 24.15
CA ASP A 138 27.47 -6.51 25.10
C ASP A 138 27.17 -6.00 26.51
N ALA A 139 26.65 -4.77 26.62
CA ALA A 139 26.28 -4.19 27.90
C ALA A 139 25.11 -4.92 28.56
N THR A 140 24.07 -5.29 27.79
CA THR A 140 22.92 -6.06 28.30
C THR A 140 23.30 -7.49 28.68
N ARG A 141 24.13 -8.17 27.88
CA ARG A 141 24.65 -9.50 28.19
C ARG A 141 25.48 -9.48 29.48
N THR A 142 26.36 -8.50 29.63
CA THR A 142 27.18 -8.33 30.85
C THR A 142 26.31 -8.10 32.08
N LEU A 143 25.25 -7.30 31.95
CA LEU A 143 24.32 -7.04 33.05
C LEU A 143 23.49 -8.29 33.40
N ALA A 144 23.02 -9.03 32.39
CA ALA A 144 22.29 -10.28 32.60
C ALA A 144 23.15 -11.29 33.38
N ALA A 145 24.41 -11.49 32.98
CA ALA A 145 25.32 -12.41 33.66
C ALA A 145 25.55 -12.03 35.14
N LYS A 146 25.71 -10.73 35.44
CA LYS A 146 25.83 -10.23 36.82
C LYS A 146 24.58 -10.53 37.63
N ASP A 147 23.41 -10.32 37.04
CA ASP A 147 22.13 -10.58 37.71
C ASP A 147 21.85 -12.06 37.92
N GLU A 148 22.22 -12.92 36.97
CA GLU A 148 22.17 -14.38 37.13
C GLU A 148 23.07 -14.84 38.28
N GLN A 149 24.28 -14.28 38.38
CA GLN A 149 25.20 -14.60 39.47
C GLN A 149 24.64 -14.14 40.82
N ALA A 150 23.98 -12.97 40.88
CA ALA A 150 23.28 -12.51 42.07
C ALA A 150 22.05 -13.37 42.39
N ALA A 151 21.32 -13.84 41.38
CA ALA A 151 20.15 -14.71 41.51
C ALA A 151 20.51 -16.09 42.07
N LYS A 152 21.73 -16.59 41.87
CA LYS A 152 22.21 -17.82 42.53
C LYS A 152 22.15 -17.73 44.06
N LYS A 153 22.33 -16.53 44.63
CA LYS A 153 22.24 -16.30 46.09
C LYS A 153 20.81 -16.19 46.59
N LYS A 154 19.86 -15.82 45.72
CA LYS A 154 18.43 -15.71 46.03
C LYS A 154 17.59 -16.03 44.79
N PRO A 155 17.34 -17.33 44.52
CA PRO A 155 16.52 -17.75 43.40
C PRO A 155 15.12 -17.12 43.45
N GLY A 156 14.56 -16.76 42.29
CA GLY A 156 13.23 -16.11 42.21
C GLY A 156 13.18 -14.65 42.66
N GLY A 157 14.31 -14.06 43.09
CA GLY A 157 14.38 -12.63 43.41
C GLY A 157 14.34 -11.71 42.18
N PRO A 158 14.25 -10.38 42.38
CA PRO A 158 14.15 -9.42 41.28
C PRO A 158 15.27 -9.48 40.23
N ASN A 159 16.50 -9.84 40.65
CA ASN A 159 17.62 -10.04 39.73
C ASN A 159 17.39 -11.23 38.78
N ALA A 160 16.73 -12.29 39.24
CA ALA A 160 16.38 -13.43 38.37
C ALA A 160 15.43 -12.98 37.26
N SER A 161 14.37 -12.23 37.61
CA SER A 161 13.42 -11.69 36.63
C SER A 161 14.07 -10.72 35.65
N ARG A 162 14.92 -9.80 36.16
CA ARG A 162 15.64 -8.86 35.28
C ARG A 162 16.63 -9.55 34.36
N ALA A 163 17.33 -10.58 34.82
CA ALA A 163 18.21 -11.38 33.96
C ALA A 163 17.46 -11.99 32.77
N VAL A 164 16.25 -12.51 32.99
CA VAL A 164 15.40 -13.04 31.91
C VAL A 164 15.05 -11.94 30.91
N VAL A 165 14.61 -10.78 31.38
CA VAL A 165 14.29 -9.62 30.54
C VAL A 165 15.51 -9.14 29.74
N LEU A 166 16.69 -9.06 30.37
CA LEU A 166 17.92 -8.65 29.70
C LEU A 166 18.39 -9.64 28.64
N ARG A 167 18.21 -10.95 28.86
CA ARG A 167 18.51 -11.97 27.83
C ARG A 167 17.56 -11.86 26.64
N ASP A 168 16.27 -11.67 26.89
CA ASP A 168 15.29 -11.43 25.83
C ASP A 168 15.69 -10.20 25.02
N LEU A 169 15.96 -9.07 25.68
CA LEU A 169 16.43 -7.84 25.02
C LEU A 169 17.72 -8.05 24.22
N CYS A 170 18.67 -8.84 24.73
CA CYS A 170 19.91 -9.18 24.03
C CYS A 170 19.62 -9.98 22.75
N GLY A 171 18.71 -10.95 22.82
CA GLY A 171 18.25 -11.73 21.67
C GLY A 171 17.59 -10.86 20.60
N ARG A 172 16.68 -9.96 21.02
CA ARG A 172 16.03 -9.00 20.12
C ARG A 172 17.05 -8.08 19.46
N ALA A 173 17.97 -7.52 20.24
CA ALA A 173 19.05 -6.67 19.75
C ALA A 173 19.95 -7.39 18.73
N ALA A 174 20.24 -8.68 18.94
CA ALA A 174 21.02 -9.47 18.00
C ALA A 174 20.32 -9.66 16.65
N GLY A 175 18.99 -9.81 16.63
CA GLY A 175 18.21 -9.82 15.39
C GLY A 175 18.34 -8.50 14.61
N VAL A 176 18.23 -7.38 15.32
CA VAL A 176 18.39 -6.04 14.73
C VAL A 176 19.81 -5.80 14.23
N TYR A 177 20.82 -6.25 14.97
CA TYR A 177 22.23 -6.19 14.53
C TYR A 177 22.43 -6.95 13.21
N LYS A 178 21.87 -8.16 13.08
CA LYS A 178 21.95 -8.94 11.84
C LYS A 178 21.31 -8.22 10.66
N LEU A 179 20.13 -7.63 10.86
CA LEU A 179 19.45 -6.84 9.81
C LEU A 179 20.27 -5.63 9.37
N ILE A 180 20.81 -4.86 10.31
CA ILE A 180 21.64 -3.68 10.00
C ILE A 180 22.92 -4.08 9.25
N LYS A 181 23.59 -5.15 9.71
CA LYS A 181 24.80 -5.65 9.09
C LYS A 181 24.53 -6.13 7.66
N ARG A 182 23.42 -6.84 7.43
CA ARG A 182 22.96 -7.22 6.09
C ARG A 182 22.66 -6.01 5.24
N ALA A 183 21.95 -5.01 5.76
CA ALA A 183 21.63 -3.78 5.01
C ALA A 183 22.88 -3.04 4.56
N ARG A 184 23.89 -2.94 5.43
CA ARG A 184 25.17 -2.33 5.07
C ARG A 184 25.88 -3.13 3.98
N TYR A 185 25.97 -4.44 4.15
CA TYR A 185 26.58 -5.32 3.15
C TYR A 185 25.86 -5.23 1.79
N SER A 186 24.53 -5.26 1.78
CA SER A 186 23.73 -5.19 0.55
C SER A 186 23.90 -3.87 -0.19
N ILE A 187 24.04 -2.76 0.53
CA ILE A 187 24.34 -1.45 -0.07
C ILE A 187 25.74 -1.41 -0.71
N GLU A 188 26.69 -2.16 -0.16
CA GLU A 188 28.07 -2.27 -0.66
C GLU A 188 28.24 -3.31 -1.78
N MET A 189 27.20 -4.08 -2.12
CA MET A 189 27.26 -5.07 -3.21
C MET A 189 27.44 -4.40 -4.59
N PRO A 190 28.04 -5.11 -5.57
CA PRO A 190 28.04 -4.68 -6.96
C PRO A 190 26.63 -4.41 -7.48
N GLU A 191 26.52 -3.51 -8.44
CA GLU A 191 25.23 -3.09 -9.00
C GLU A 191 24.51 -4.23 -9.73
N GLY A 192 23.18 -4.20 -9.69
CA GLY A 192 22.32 -5.14 -10.41
C GLY A 192 21.43 -5.99 -9.51
N ARG A 193 20.94 -7.09 -10.09
CA ARG A 193 19.83 -7.89 -9.56
C ARG A 193 20.05 -8.42 -8.13
N GLU A 194 21.26 -8.87 -7.81
CA GLU A 194 21.56 -9.46 -6.50
C GLU A 194 21.53 -8.42 -5.38
N ARG A 195 22.06 -7.23 -5.63
CA ARG A 195 21.98 -6.10 -4.69
C ARG A 195 20.53 -5.73 -4.40
N VAL A 196 19.73 -5.53 -5.44
CA VAL A 196 18.30 -5.21 -5.33
C VAL A 196 17.56 -6.27 -4.50
N ARG A 197 17.80 -7.56 -4.78
CA ARG A 197 17.17 -8.66 -4.04
C ARG A 197 17.56 -8.66 -2.58
N ALA A 198 18.85 -8.52 -2.27
CA ALA A 198 19.32 -8.53 -0.90
C ALA A 198 18.72 -7.36 -0.09
N ILE A 199 18.59 -6.19 -0.71
CA ILE A 199 17.94 -5.01 -0.10
C ILE A 199 16.43 -5.25 0.08
N GLN A 200 15.77 -5.87 -0.90
CA GLN A 200 14.34 -6.18 -0.81
C GLN A 200 14.03 -7.19 0.29
N ASP A 201 14.83 -8.26 0.40
CA ASP A 201 14.67 -9.28 1.46
C ASP A 201 14.75 -8.65 2.85
N ILE A 202 15.62 -7.65 3.02
CA ILE A 202 15.75 -6.93 4.30
C ILE A 202 14.50 -6.10 4.59
N VAL A 203 13.94 -5.43 3.58
CA VAL A 203 12.69 -4.69 3.75
C VAL A 203 11.55 -5.66 4.06
N ASP A 204 11.39 -6.73 3.30
CA ASP A 204 10.34 -7.73 3.52
C ASP A 204 10.44 -8.37 4.90
N GLU A 205 11.65 -8.75 5.33
CA GLU A 205 11.89 -9.26 6.69
C GLU A 205 11.55 -8.20 7.75
N SER A 206 11.91 -6.94 7.54
CA SER A 206 11.56 -5.85 8.47
C SER A 206 10.06 -5.60 8.59
N LEU A 207 9.28 -5.94 7.55
CA LEU A 207 7.82 -5.84 7.55
C LEU A 207 7.18 -6.98 8.33
N LEU A 208 7.70 -8.21 8.18
CA LEU A 208 7.25 -9.38 8.96
C LEU A 208 7.41 -9.17 10.47
N LEU A 209 8.41 -8.38 10.88
CA LEU A 209 8.61 -8.05 12.28
C LEU A 209 7.43 -7.23 12.86
N ASP A 210 6.80 -6.35 12.08
CA ASP A 210 5.78 -5.40 12.56
C ASP A 210 4.36 -6.00 12.64
N ASP A 211 4.10 -7.12 11.95
CA ASP A 211 2.80 -7.80 11.92
C ASP A 211 2.56 -8.72 13.15
N GLY A 212 3.50 -8.76 14.09
CA GLY A 212 3.50 -9.61 15.29
C GLY A 212 2.51 -9.23 16.39
N GLY A 213 1.25 -8.94 16.06
CA GLY A 213 0.03 -9.17 16.90
C GLY A 213 -0.08 -8.61 18.33
N TYR A 214 0.93 -8.01 18.93
CA TYR A 214 0.88 -7.56 20.33
C TYR A 214 0.60 -6.06 20.42
N GLY A 215 -0.61 -5.74 20.88
CA GLY A 215 -1.22 -4.41 20.91
C GLY A 215 -0.59 -3.36 21.83
N SER A 216 0.73 -3.18 21.88
CA SER A 216 1.31 -1.99 22.52
C SER A 216 2.72 -1.66 22.02
N THR A 217 2.78 -0.61 21.19
CA THR A 217 3.96 0.07 20.60
C THR A 217 4.58 -0.67 19.40
N PRO A 218 4.33 -0.24 18.15
CA PRO A 218 4.88 -0.89 16.98
C PRO A 218 6.40 -0.75 16.91
N LEU A 219 7.05 -1.72 16.26
CA LEU A 219 8.44 -1.73 15.78
C LEU A 219 8.83 -0.58 14.85
N THR A 220 7.95 0.41 14.67
CA THR A 220 8.15 1.68 13.97
C THR A 220 9.56 2.26 14.15
N PHE A 221 10.18 2.17 15.34
CA PHE A 221 11.49 2.75 15.60
C PHE A 221 12.68 2.08 14.87
N ILE A 222 12.56 0.82 14.48
CA ILE A 222 13.59 0.10 13.69
C ILE A 222 13.19 0.07 12.22
N ARG A 223 11.92 -0.23 11.96
CA ARG A 223 11.34 -0.29 10.62
C ARG A 223 11.48 1.02 9.88
N GLU A 224 11.07 2.14 10.49
CA GLU A 224 11.03 3.43 9.81
C GLU A 224 12.43 3.92 9.42
N PRO A 225 13.46 3.89 10.30
CA PRO A 225 14.79 4.31 9.87
C PRO A 225 15.43 3.36 8.87
N LEU A 226 15.25 2.03 8.99
CA LEU A 226 15.82 1.07 8.04
C LEU A 226 15.14 1.19 6.67
N THR A 227 13.80 1.27 6.65
CA THR A 227 13.01 1.45 5.43
C THR A 227 13.30 2.80 4.79
N ARG A 228 13.32 3.90 5.56
CA ARG A 228 13.67 5.24 5.05
C ARG A 228 15.09 5.28 4.50
N LEU A 229 16.03 4.60 5.14
CA LEU A 229 17.41 4.56 4.71
C LEU A 229 17.59 3.75 3.43
N VAL A 230 16.99 2.58 3.37
CA VAL A 230 16.98 1.74 2.16
C VAL A 230 16.25 2.44 1.01
N PHE A 231 15.13 3.09 1.31
CA PHE A 231 14.37 3.89 0.34
C PHE A 231 15.17 5.11 -0.14
N LYS A 232 15.80 5.84 0.80
CA LYS A 232 16.67 6.98 0.49
C LYS A 232 17.88 6.55 -0.34
N TRP A 233 18.53 5.44 0.03
CA TRP A 233 19.60 4.87 -0.75
C TRP A 233 19.13 4.53 -2.17
N GLY A 234 17.99 3.86 -2.30
CA GLY A 234 17.41 3.51 -3.61
C GLY A 234 17.05 4.73 -4.46
N LEU A 235 16.61 5.83 -3.84
CA LEU A 235 16.34 7.08 -4.56
C LEU A 235 17.62 7.82 -4.99
N GLU A 236 18.66 7.81 -4.16
CA GLU A 236 19.83 8.66 -4.34
C GLU A 236 21.00 7.97 -5.06
N ASN A 237 21.10 6.63 -4.99
CA ASN A 237 22.32 5.91 -5.37
C ASN A 237 22.08 4.76 -6.34
N ALA A 238 20.84 4.44 -6.65
CA ALA A 238 20.59 3.30 -7.52
C ALA A 238 20.88 3.61 -8.97
N SER A 239 21.48 2.65 -9.65
CA SER A 239 21.83 2.80 -11.06
C SER A 239 20.69 2.36 -11.97
N SER A 240 20.80 2.69 -13.26
CA SER A 240 19.86 2.23 -14.27
C SER A 240 19.79 0.71 -14.35
N ALA A 241 20.88 0.00 -14.05
CA ALA A 241 20.92 -1.46 -14.03
C ALA A 241 20.11 -2.06 -12.87
N ASP A 242 20.12 -1.43 -11.69
CA ASP A 242 19.23 -1.82 -10.58
C ASP A 242 17.76 -1.64 -10.97
N GLY A 243 17.43 -0.51 -11.61
CA GLY A 243 16.10 -0.20 -12.12
C GLY A 243 15.59 -1.25 -13.11
N GLN A 244 16.39 -1.58 -14.12
CA GLN A 244 16.04 -2.62 -15.08
C GLN A 244 15.86 -3.99 -14.42
N SER A 245 16.69 -4.32 -13.43
CA SER A 245 16.59 -5.58 -12.68
C SER A 245 15.29 -5.68 -11.87
N VAL A 246 14.90 -4.60 -11.18
CA VAL A 246 13.62 -4.52 -10.46
C VAL A 246 12.43 -4.75 -11.39
N VAL A 247 12.43 -4.06 -12.53
CA VAL A 247 11.36 -4.15 -13.51
C VAL A 247 11.25 -5.54 -14.09
N ALA A 248 12.38 -6.15 -14.44
CA ALA A 248 12.42 -7.51 -14.93
C ALA A 248 11.87 -8.50 -13.89
N ASP A 249 12.25 -8.36 -12.62
CA ASP A 249 11.75 -9.21 -11.54
C ASP A 249 10.25 -9.02 -11.30
N ASP A 250 9.74 -7.79 -11.25
CA ASP A 250 8.30 -7.53 -11.03
C ASP A 250 7.45 -7.93 -12.26
N THR A 251 7.97 -7.73 -13.48
CA THR A 251 7.33 -8.19 -14.73
C THR A 251 7.26 -9.72 -14.76
N ALA A 252 8.35 -10.41 -14.40
CA ALA A 252 8.36 -11.86 -14.30
C ALA A 252 7.38 -12.38 -13.25
N ARG A 253 7.24 -11.68 -12.11
CA ARG A 253 6.27 -12.03 -11.06
C ARG A 253 4.84 -11.86 -11.54
N LEU A 254 4.50 -10.73 -12.15
CA LEU A 254 3.19 -10.52 -12.76
C LEU A 254 2.90 -11.61 -13.80
N ASN A 255 3.87 -11.96 -14.63
CA ASN A 255 3.71 -13.05 -15.61
C ASN A 255 3.47 -14.40 -14.92
N LYS A 256 4.21 -14.74 -13.87
CA LYS A 256 3.99 -15.98 -13.09
C LYS A 256 2.59 -16.00 -12.48
N MET A 257 2.18 -14.88 -11.88
CA MET A 257 0.86 -14.70 -11.27
C MET A 257 -0.27 -14.90 -12.31
N ALA A 258 -0.17 -14.28 -13.48
CA ALA A 258 -1.15 -14.40 -14.54
C ALA A 258 -1.21 -15.80 -15.20
N ASN A 259 -0.19 -16.63 -15.03
CA ASN A 259 -0.15 -18.00 -15.57
C ASN A 259 -0.39 -19.07 -14.50
N SER A 260 -0.75 -18.66 -13.27
CA SER A 260 -0.94 -19.58 -12.16
C SER A 260 -2.30 -20.28 -12.15
N GLY A 261 -3.32 -19.69 -12.79
CA GLY A 261 -4.69 -20.21 -12.80
C GLY A 261 -5.42 -20.07 -11.45
N VAL A 262 -4.88 -19.30 -10.51
CA VAL A 262 -5.48 -19.11 -9.17
C VAL A 262 -5.94 -17.68 -8.89
N LEU A 263 -5.77 -16.77 -9.85
CA LEU A 263 -6.26 -15.40 -9.69
C LEU A 263 -7.70 -15.29 -10.23
N PRO A 264 -8.50 -14.31 -9.76
CA PRO A 264 -9.74 -13.95 -10.43
C PRO A 264 -9.48 -13.64 -11.91
N ASP A 265 -10.32 -14.17 -12.82
CA ASP A 265 -10.19 -14.02 -14.28
C ASP A 265 -9.86 -12.59 -14.71
N ILE A 266 -10.54 -11.61 -14.13
CA ILE A 266 -10.36 -10.20 -14.47
C ILE A 266 -8.97 -9.68 -14.11
N LEU A 267 -8.39 -10.15 -13.01
CA LEU A 267 -7.04 -9.79 -12.61
C LEU A 267 -6.02 -10.44 -13.55
N GLU A 268 -6.22 -11.71 -13.94
CA GLU A 268 -5.36 -12.37 -14.93
C GLU A 268 -5.35 -11.60 -16.25
N ARG A 269 -6.53 -11.27 -16.78
CA ARG A 269 -6.67 -10.50 -18.03
C ARG A 269 -5.98 -9.14 -17.92
N THR A 270 -6.26 -8.39 -16.85
CA THR A 270 -5.64 -7.08 -16.61
C THR A 270 -4.11 -7.17 -16.58
N ILE A 271 -3.55 -8.20 -15.95
CA ILE A 271 -2.10 -8.41 -15.93
C ILE A 271 -1.59 -8.78 -17.33
N ARG A 272 -2.22 -9.72 -18.04
CA ARG A 272 -1.80 -10.13 -19.39
C ARG A 272 -1.83 -8.98 -20.37
N ASP A 273 -2.90 -8.19 -20.37
CA ASP A 273 -3.04 -7.01 -21.22
C ASP A 273 -1.93 -5.98 -20.92
N GLY A 274 -1.68 -5.73 -19.63
CA GLY A 274 -0.62 -4.81 -19.20
C GLY A 274 0.75 -5.29 -19.66
N LEU A 275 1.05 -6.58 -19.49
CA LEU A 275 2.32 -7.19 -19.90
C LEU A 275 2.52 -7.23 -21.41
N ALA A 276 1.44 -7.35 -22.20
CA ALA A 276 1.51 -7.26 -23.66
C ALA A 276 2.03 -5.89 -24.15
N ASN A 277 2.01 -4.87 -23.28
CA ASN A 277 2.53 -3.54 -23.54
C ASN A 277 3.90 -3.27 -22.90
N ALA A 278 4.48 -4.23 -22.19
CA ALA A 278 5.71 -4.00 -21.42
C ALA A 278 6.90 -3.57 -22.28
N SER A 279 7.01 -4.05 -23.51
CA SER A 279 8.09 -3.68 -24.46
C SER A 279 8.01 -2.23 -24.94
N ARG A 280 6.88 -1.55 -24.73
CA ARG A 280 6.65 -0.14 -25.06
C ARG A 280 6.85 0.76 -23.85
N THR A 281 7.29 0.20 -22.73
CA THR A 281 7.53 0.94 -21.49
C THR A 281 9.02 1.03 -21.21
N THR A 282 9.53 2.25 -21.09
CA THR A 282 10.84 2.54 -20.52
C THR A 282 10.67 2.75 -19.02
N TYR A 283 11.51 2.13 -18.21
CA TYR A 283 11.45 2.33 -16.76
C TYR A 283 12.47 3.32 -16.26
N ILE A 284 12.04 4.21 -15.36
CA ILE A 284 12.93 5.10 -14.62
C ILE A 284 12.75 4.86 -13.12
N ALA A 285 13.87 4.62 -12.44
CA ALA A 285 13.90 4.54 -10.98
C ALA A 285 13.69 5.94 -10.39
N SER A 286 12.50 6.23 -9.91
CA SER A 286 12.14 7.51 -9.27
C SER A 286 10.86 7.39 -8.44
N GLY A 287 10.20 8.51 -8.09
CA GLY A 287 8.82 8.44 -7.61
C GLY A 287 7.90 7.77 -8.65
N ALA A 288 6.82 7.10 -8.20
CA ALA A 288 5.89 6.38 -9.07
C ALA A 288 5.13 7.32 -10.02
N GLY A 289 4.87 6.84 -11.24
CA GLY A 289 3.97 7.49 -12.20
C GLY A 289 4.22 7.05 -13.65
N ALA A 290 3.26 7.25 -14.54
CA ALA A 290 3.41 6.98 -15.96
C ALA A 290 3.26 8.26 -16.79
N THR A 291 4.04 8.38 -17.84
CA THR A 291 3.93 9.45 -18.84
C THR A 291 4.02 8.86 -20.23
N ARG A 292 3.11 9.25 -21.12
CA ARG A 292 3.20 8.95 -22.56
C ARG A 292 4.17 9.94 -23.21
N ASP A 293 5.05 9.47 -24.08
CA ASP A 293 5.79 10.36 -24.96
C ASP A 293 4.80 10.97 -25.97
N PRO A 294 4.66 12.31 -26.05
CA PRO A 294 3.71 12.93 -26.97
C PRO A 294 4.11 12.76 -28.45
N MET A 295 5.35 12.37 -28.74
CA MET A 295 5.91 12.23 -30.09
C MET A 295 6.18 10.77 -30.50
N ALA A 296 6.13 9.83 -29.55
CA ALA A 296 6.34 8.40 -29.79
C ALA A 296 5.20 7.56 -29.19
N ASP A 297 4.90 6.39 -29.76
CA ASP A 297 3.97 5.40 -29.17
C ASP A 297 4.64 4.62 -28.02
N GLU A 298 5.37 5.36 -27.18
CA GLU A 298 6.21 4.86 -26.09
C GLU A 298 5.78 5.51 -24.76
N PHE A 299 5.96 4.76 -23.68
CA PHE A 299 5.56 5.16 -22.34
C PHE A 299 6.78 5.13 -21.43
N THR A 300 6.94 6.17 -20.63
CA THR A 300 7.87 6.14 -19.50
C THR A 300 7.09 5.78 -18.24
N VAL A 301 7.44 4.66 -17.64
CA VAL A 301 6.92 4.22 -16.35
C VAL A 301 7.98 4.49 -15.29
N LYS A 302 7.62 5.26 -14.28
CA LYS A 302 8.45 5.58 -13.14
C LYS A 302 8.03 4.73 -11.96
N GLY A 303 9.00 4.22 -11.22
CA GLY A 303 8.74 3.44 -10.02
C GLY A 303 9.86 3.54 -9.01
N GLY A 304 9.48 3.45 -7.73
CA GLY A 304 10.44 3.33 -6.66
C GLY A 304 11.07 1.93 -6.72
N LEU A 305 12.40 1.85 -6.60
CA LEU A 305 13.07 0.55 -6.44
C LEU A 305 12.63 -0.18 -5.18
N MET A 306 12.20 0.61 -4.20
CA MET A 306 11.69 0.16 -2.92
C MET A 306 10.32 0.78 -2.72
N ALA A 307 9.35 -0.03 -2.31
CA ALA A 307 8.01 0.45 -2.04
C ALA A 307 7.90 1.11 -0.66
N SER A 308 7.37 2.33 -0.62
CA SER A 308 7.11 3.06 0.64
C SER A 308 5.87 2.57 1.39
N GLY A 309 4.97 1.81 0.73
CA GLY A 309 3.65 1.40 1.23
C GLY A 309 3.64 0.30 2.29
N GLY A 310 4.80 -0.22 2.69
CA GLY A 310 4.88 -1.20 3.76
C GLY A 310 4.38 -2.60 3.44
N LEU A 311 4.19 -2.93 2.14
CA LEU A 311 4.02 -4.31 1.64
C LEU A 311 5.25 -4.82 0.89
N GLY A 312 6.34 -4.03 0.90
CA GLY A 312 7.63 -4.45 0.35
C GLY A 312 7.52 -4.84 -1.12
N GLN A 313 7.93 -6.06 -1.46
CA GLN A 313 7.88 -6.55 -2.83
C GLN A 313 6.46 -6.58 -3.41
N LEU A 314 5.45 -6.93 -2.61
CA LEU A 314 4.06 -6.94 -3.07
C LEU A 314 3.60 -5.54 -3.50
N GLU A 315 3.92 -4.50 -2.74
CA GLU A 315 3.59 -3.12 -3.12
C GLU A 315 4.26 -2.74 -4.43
N ARG A 316 5.51 -3.15 -4.62
CA ARG A 316 6.31 -2.81 -5.80
C ARG A 316 5.77 -3.51 -7.05
N THR A 317 5.52 -4.82 -6.98
CA THR A 317 4.88 -5.59 -8.06
C THR A 317 3.48 -5.05 -8.38
N ALA A 318 2.69 -4.69 -7.37
CA ALA A 318 1.37 -4.12 -7.56
C ALA A 318 1.41 -2.68 -8.11
N SER A 319 2.43 -1.90 -7.75
CA SER A 319 2.68 -0.58 -8.36
C SER A 319 3.08 -0.72 -9.82
N ARG A 320 3.87 -1.74 -10.18
CA ARG A 320 4.15 -2.03 -11.60
C ARG A 320 2.86 -2.30 -12.37
N LEU A 321 1.94 -3.09 -11.80
CA LEU A 321 0.63 -3.30 -12.41
C LEU A 321 -0.16 -1.99 -12.54
N HIS A 322 -0.19 -1.15 -11.50
CA HIS A 322 -0.83 0.16 -11.52
C HIS A 322 -0.36 1.01 -12.71
N GLU A 323 0.95 1.10 -12.93
CA GLU A 323 1.51 1.87 -14.05
C GLU A 323 1.21 1.23 -15.42
N LEU A 324 1.22 -0.11 -15.52
CA LEU A 324 0.82 -0.79 -16.75
C LEU A 324 -0.67 -0.54 -17.07
N VAL A 325 -1.53 -0.40 -16.06
CA VAL A 325 -2.94 -0.03 -16.29
C VAL A 325 -3.06 1.40 -16.82
N HIS A 326 -2.22 2.35 -16.40
CA HIS A 326 -2.20 3.68 -17.03
C HIS A 326 -1.87 3.61 -18.53
N VAL A 327 -0.96 2.71 -18.93
CA VAL A 327 -0.68 2.44 -20.36
C VAL A 327 -1.90 1.87 -21.06
N LEU A 328 -2.60 0.90 -20.44
CA LEU A 328 -3.84 0.34 -21.01
C LEU A 328 -4.92 1.38 -21.20
N VAL A 329 -5.12 2.25 -20.21
CA VAL A 329 -6.07 3.37 -20.28
C VAL A 329 -5.71 4.27 -21.46
N SER A 330 -4.45 4.72 -21.55
CA SER A 330 -4.02 5.61 -22.62
C SER A 330 -4.23 5.02 -24.01
N ARG A 331 -3.96 3.72 -24.19
CA ARG A 331 -4.18 3.03 -25.47
C ARG A 331 -5.65 2.85 -25.80
N ALA A 332 -6.46 2.47 -24.82
CA ALA A 332 -7.88 2.20 -25.03
C ALA A 332 -8.65 3.45 -25.47
N TYR A 333 -8.33 4.60 -24.87
CA TYR A 333 -9.04 5.85 -25.09
C TYR A 333 -8.35 6.82 -26.06
N ASP A 334 -7.22 6.40 -26.65
CA ASP A 334 -6.30 7.21 -27.49
C ASP A 334 -6.20 8.68 -27.03
N ASN A 335 -5.96 8.85 -25.73
CA ASN A 335 -6.02 10.18 -25.13
C ASN A 335 -4.66 10.70 -24.68
N THR A 336 -4.71 11.96 -24.23
CA THR A 336 -3.58 12.88 -24.06
C THR A 336 -2.53 12.35 -23.10
N ALA A 337 -1.41 13.07 -22.99
CA ALA A 337 -0.40 12.84 -21.95
C ALA A 337 -0.98 12.65 -20.51
N MET A 338 -2.20 13.12 -20.23
CA MET A 338 -2.87 12.98 -18.92
C MET A 338 -3.45 11.58 -18.63
N LEU A 339 -3.55 10.70 -19.64
CA LEU A 339 -4.04 9.32 -19.49
C LEU A 339 -5.41 9.22 -18.79
N PHE A 340 -6.33 10.13 -19.11
CA PHE A 340 -7.69 10.04 -18.57
C PHE A 340 -8.36 8.72 -19.00
N ALA A 341 -9.39 8.27 -18.31
CA ALA A 341 -10.15 7.08 -18.72
C ALA A 341 -11.51 7.50 -19.28
N ILE A 342 -11.44 8.30 -20.35
CA ILE A 342 -12.55 8.83 -21.14
C ILE A 342 -12.10 8.99 -22.58
N ASP A 343 -13.04 8.80 -23.52
CA ASP A 343 -12.78 8.95 -24.96
C ASP A 343 -12.25 10.33 -25.31
N ARG A 344 -11.48 10.41 -26.39
CA ARG A 344 -10.86 11.66 -26.85
C ARG A 344 -11.85 12.79 -27.06
N ASP A 345 -13.04 12.44 -27.51
CA ASP A 345 -14.18 13.30 -27.87
C ASP A 345 -15.35 13.21 -26.89
N ALA A 346 -15.13 12.68 -25.67
CA ALA A 346 -16.15 12.61 -24.63
C ALA A 346 -16.80 13.99 -24.37
N SER A 347 -18.14 14.03 -24.37
CA SER A 347 -18.91 15.24 -24.05
C SER A 347 -18.76 15.61 -22.57
N ALA A 348 -19.08 16.86 -22.21
CA ALA A 348 -19.04 17.29 -20.81
C ALA A 348 -19.93 16.41 -19.91
N GLU A 349 -21.12 16.03 -20.40
CA GLU A 349 -22.03 15.13 -19.69
C GLU A 349 -21.43 13.75 -19.46
N GLU A 350 -20.71 13.21 -20.45
CA GLU A 350 -20.02 11.93 -20.33
C GLU A 350 -18.88 11.99 -19.32
N VAL A 351 -18.06 13.05 -19.37
CA VAL A 351 -16.98 13.30 -18.40
C VAL A 351 -17.54 13.36 -16.98
N GLU A 352 -18.60 14.13 -16.75
CA GLU A 352 -19.26 14.23 -15.45
C GLU A 352 -19.86 12.90 -14.99
N ARG A 353 -20.57 12.21 -15.88
CA ARG A 353 -21.23 10.92 -15.58
C ARG A 353 -20.19 9.89 -15.15
N ARG A 354 -19.09 9.76 -15.90
CA ARG A 354 -17.97 8.86 -15.58
C ARG A 354 -17.33 9.21 -14.24
N CYS A 355 -17.10 10.49 -13.99
CA CYS A 355 -16.55 10.94 -12.71
C CYS A 355 -17.47 10.57 -11.54
N ARG A 356 -18.76 10.90 -11.62
CA ARG A 356 -19.76 10.58 -10.58
C ARG A 356 -19.84 9.08 -10.30
N GLU A 357 -19.86 8.26 -11.35
CA GLU A 357 -19.90 6.81 -11.26
C GLU A 357 -18.69 6.25 -10.50
N ARG A 358 -17.47 6.65 -10.89
CA ARG A 358 -16.22 6.18 -10.27
C ARG A 358 -16.12 6.61 -8.81
N VAL A 359 -16.52 7.85 -8.50
CA VAL A 359 -16.56 8.37 -7.13
C VAL A 359 -17.54 7.58 -6.27
N ALA A 360 -18.73 7.26 -6.79
CA ALA A 360 -19.71 6.44 -6.08
C ALA A 360 -19.17 5.04 -5.78
N MET A 361 -18.54 4.38 -6.75
CA MET A 361 -17.92 3.06 -6.54
C MET A 361 -16.78 3.09 -5.52
N SER A 362 -15.96 4.13 -5.52
CA SER A 362 -14.87 4.28 -4.53
C SER A 362 -15.41 4.52 -3.12
N ARG A 363 -16.49 5.30 -2.95
CA ARG A 363 -17.15 5.47 -1.64
C ARG A 363 -17.77 4.17 -1.15
N GLU A 364 -18.38 3.40 -2.04
CA GLU A 364 -18.92 2.08 -1.71
C GLU A 364 -17.82 1.12 -1.27
N LEU A 365 -16.69 1.12 -1.97
CA LEU A 365 -15.51 0.35 -1.57
C LEU A 365 -14.98 0.77 -0.19
N GLU A 366 -14.91 2.07 0.11
CA GLU A 366 -14.47 2.55 1.43
C GLU A 366 -15.39 2.12 2.57
N ASN A 367 -16.71 2.13 2.35
CA ASN A 367 -17.66 1.62 3.32
C ASN A 367 -17.40 0.14 3.61
N ARG A 368 -17.20 -0.67 2.55
CA ARG A 368 -16.89 -2.09 2.66
C ARG A 368 -15.57 -2.34 3.37
N ILE A 369 -14.52 -1.59 3.00
CA ILE A 369 -13.21 -1.65 3.68
C ILE A 369 -13.36 -1.31 5.15
N THR A 370 -14.20 -0.34 5.51
CA THR A 370 -14.41 0.07 6.91
C THR A 370 -15.13 -1.01 7.72
N SER A 371 -16.06 -1.74 7.11
CA SER A 371 -16.85 -2.78 7.78
C SER A 371 -16.26 -4.19 7.72
N GLU A 372 -15.28 -4.46 6.86
CA GLU A 372 -14.75 -5.81 6.61
C GLU A 372 -13.99 -6.35 7.84
N PRO A 373 -14.48 -7.39 8.54
CA PRO A 373 -13.84 -7.92 9.74
C PRO A 373 -12.55 -8.69 9.46
N THR A 374 -12.37 -9.23 8.25
CA THR A 374 -11.18 -10.05 7.92
C THR A 374 -9.91 -9.22 7.70
N LEU A 375 -10.05 -7.90 7.49
CA LEU A 375 -8.92 -7.00 7.30
C LEU A 375 -8.25 -6.62 8.62
N ARG A 376 -6.94 -6.84 8.69
CA ARG A 376 -6.09 -6.31 9.76
C ARG A 376 -6.06 -4.77 9.70
N PRO A 377 -5.78 -4.07 10.82
CA PRO A 377 -5.77 -2.61 10.85
C PRO A 377 -4.83 -1.97 9.80
N THR A 378 -3.67 -2.58 9.56
CA THR A 378 -2.68 -2.12 8.57
C THR A 378 -3.20 -2.25 7.14
N GLN A 379 -3.77 -3.41 6.79
CA GLN A 379 -4.39 -3.67 5.48
C GLN A 379 -5.56 -2.71 5.22
N ARG A 380 -6.42 -2.52 6.23
CA ARG A 380 -7.53 -1.56 6.17
C ARG A 380 -7.02 -0.15 5.88
N LYS A 381 -6.00 0.31 6.61
CA LYS A 381 -5.39 1.62 6.40
C LYS A 381 -4.83 1.74 4.97
N GLN A 382 -4.10 0.74 4.48
CA GLN A 382 -3.52 0.75 3.14
C GLN A 382 -4.58 0.86 2.05
N LEU A 383 -5.64 0.06 2.13
CA LEU A 383 -6.76 0.13 1.19
C LEU A 383 -7.44 1.51 1.26
N LEU A 384 -7.77 2.01 2.45
CA LEU A 384 -8.40 3.34 2.63
C LEU A 384 -7.52 4.50 2.17
N ASP A 385 -6.20 4.40 2.33
CA ASP A 385 -5.29 5.42 1.82
C ASP A 385 -5.25 5.39 0.29
N LYS A 386 -5.35 4.20 -0.32
CA LYS A 386 -5.30 4.03 -1.77
C LYS A 386 -6.62 4.44 -2.45
N THR A 387 -7.78 4.19 -1.86
CA THR A 387 -9.08 4.64 -2.41
C THR A 387 -9.17 6.17 -2.52
N LYS A 388 -8.41 6.90 -1.70
CA LYS A 388 -8.35 8.36 -1.69
C LYS A 388 -7.46 8.96 -2.79
N TYR A 389 -6.71 8.17 -3.56
CA TYR A 389 -5.83 8.72 -4.61
C TYR A 389 -6.62 9.53 -5.66
N GLY A 390 -7.80 9.04 -6.05
CA GLY A 390 -8.72 9.75 -6.94
C GLY A 390 -9.35 11.02 -6.34
N ALA A 391 -9.11 11.30 -5.06
CA ALA A 391 -9.66 12.43 -4.31
C ALA A 391 -8.68 13.60 -4.11
N VAL A 392 -7.42 13.45 -4.52
CA VAL A 392 -6.36 14.43 -4.20
C VAL A 392 -6.37 15.61 -5.17
N ASP A 393 -7.23 16.60 -4.93
CA ASP A 393 -7.50 17.72 -5.88
C ASP A 393 -6.26 18.40 -6.50
N GLN A 394 -5.13 18.47 -5.78
CA GLN A 394 -3.92 19.15 -6.23
C GLN A 394 -3.06 18.35 -7.24
N LYS A 395 -3.28 17.04 -7.38
CA LYS A 395 -2.42 16.18 -8.23
C LYS A 395 -2.56 16.52 -9.71
N LEU A 396 -3.77 16.83 -10.17
CA LEU A 396 -4.00 17.22 -11.56
C LEU A 396 -3.32 18.55 -11.90
N ASP A 397 -3.38 19.52 -10.99
CA ASP A 397 -2.71 20.81 -11.15
C ASP A 397 -1.19 20.64 -11.26
N HIS A 398 -0.62 19.71 -10.49
CA HIS A 398 0.79 19.36 -10.61
C HIS A 398 1.11 18.75 -11.98
N TYR A 399 0.31 17.79 -12.46
CA TYR A 399 0.52 17.17 -13.77
C TYR A 399 0.42 18.17 -14.93
N ILE A 400 -0.58 19.07 -14.90
CA ILE A 400 -0.73 20.13 -15.90
C ILE A 400 0.52 21.03 -15.90
N GLY A 401 1.04 21.39 -14.73
CA GLY A 401 2.30 22.14 -14.61
C GLY A 401 3.49 21.42 -15.26
N THR A 402 3.67 20.13 -14.97
CA THR A 402 4.72 19.31 -15.58
C THR A 402 4.58 19.18 -17.11
N PHE A 403 3.37 19.23 -17.64
CA PHE A 403 3.15 19.18 -19.10
C PHE A 403 3.51 20.47 -19.82
N VAL A 404 3.29 21.61 -19.16
CA VAL A 404 3.81 22.90 -19.64
C VAL A 404 5.34 22.86 -19.68
N GLU A 405 5.99 22.29 -18.67
CA GLU A 405 7.45 22.14 -18.63
C GLU A 405 8.00 21.20 -19.72
N ASN A 406 7.22 20.19 -20.12
CA ASN A 406 7.58 19.19 -21.13
C ASN A 406 7.13 19.52 -22.55
N ASN A 407 6.68 20.76 -22.83
CA ASN A 407 6.24 21.21 -24.16
C ASN A 407 5.12 20.34 -24.79
N VAL A 408 4.19 19.85 -23.97
CA VAL A 408 2.97 19.18 -24.47
C VAL A 408 2.17 20.16 -25.33
N SER A 409 1.47 19.66 -26.36
CA SER A 409 0.75 20.51 -27.31
C SER A 409 -0.32 21.38 -26.63
N GLU A 410 -0.54 22.58 -27.15
CA GLU A 410 -1.55 23.51 -26.62
C GLU A 410 -2.96 22.87 -26.58
N ALA A 411 -3.29 22.07 -27.59
CA ALA A 411 -4.52 21.32 -27.69
C ALA A 411 -4.72 20.32 -26.54
N GLU A 412 -3.68 19.59 -26.16
CA GLU A 412 -3.73 18.61 -25.07
C GLU A 412 -3.81 19.30 -23.71
N LEU A 413 -3.08 20.40 -23.52
CA LEU A 413 -3.17 21.23 -22.32
C LEU A 413 -4.57 21.83 -22.17
N ALA A 414 -5.15 22.36 -23.26
CA ALA A 414 -6.50 22.92 -23.26
C ALA A 414 -7.54 21.88 -22.86
N ARG A 415 -7.42 20.67 -23.39
CA ARG A 415 -8.31 19.55 -23.02
C ARG A 415 -8.14 19.14 -21.55
N ALA A 416 -6.90 18.99 -21.08
CA ALA A 416 -6.62 18.67 -19.68
C ALA A 416 -7.20 19.72 -18.72
N TRP A 417 -7.04 20.98 -19.08
CA TRP A 417 -7.58 22.12 -18.35
C TRP A 417 -9.12 22.14 -18.40
N HIS A 418 -9.73 21.83 -19.54
CA HIS A 418 -11.19 21.74 -19.66
C HIS A 418 -11.77 20.65 -18.76
N VAL A 419 -11.23 19.41 -18.81
CA VAL A 419 -11.63 18.31 -17.92
C VAL A 419 -11.45 18.70 -16.46
N ARG A 420 -10.32 19.34 -16.12
CA ARG A 420 -10.10 19.92 -14.79
C ARG A 420 -11.24 20.87 -14.42
N CYS A 421 -11.57 21.83 -15.29
CA CYS A 421 -12.55 22.87 -15.01
C CYS A 421 -13.96 22.34 -14.84
N LEU A 422 -14.36 21.37 -15.67
CA LEU A 422 -15.66 20.69 -15.57
C LEU A 422 -15.82 20.00 -14.21
N VAL A 423 -14.84 19.19 -13.81
CA VAL A 423 -14.95 18.37 -12.60
C VAL A 423 -14.66 19.18 -11.32
N ALA A 424 -13.77 20.17 -11.38
CA ALA A 424 -13.45 21.03 -10.25
C ALA A 424 -14.42 22.22 -10.10
N GLY A 425 -15.37 22.42 -11.03
CA GLY A 425 -16.38 23.47 -10.96
C GLY A 425 -15.86 24.91 -11.18
N HIS A 426 -14.76 25.08 -11.92
CA HIS A 426 -14.02 26.35 -12.00
C HIS A 426 -14.28 27.22 -13.23
N ALA A 427 -15.10 26.78 -14.19
CA ALA A 427 -15.39 27.60 -15.37
C ALA A 427 -16.55 28.59 -15.18
N ASP A 428 -17.55 28.29 -14.33
CA ASP A 428 -18.69 29.21 -14.12
C ASP A 428 -19.52 28.96 -12.83
N HIS A 429 -18.90 28.57 -11.71
CA HIS A 429 -19.56 28.50 -10.38
C HIS A 429 -20.87 27.70 -10.24
N THR A 430 -21.20 26.79 -11.16
CA THR A 430 -22.23 25.78 -10.90
C THR A 430 -21.55 24.47 -10.47
N VAL A 431 -21.40 24.37 -9.14
CA VAL A 431 -20.84 23.25 -8.40
C VAL A 431 -21.56 21.95 -8.77
N LEU A 432 -20.92 21.07 -9.54
CA LEU A 432 -21.60 19.86 -10.06
C LEU A 432 -21.02 18.52 -9.62
N VAL A 433 -19.87 18.47 -8.95
CA VAL A 433 -19.39 17.24 -8.31
C VAL A 433 -18.87 17.59 -6.92
N ALA A 434 -19.42 16.92 -5.92
CA ALA A 434 -19.17 17.19 -4.50
C ALA A 434 -17.67 17.34 -4.20
N ALA A 435 -17.38 18.26 -3.28
CA ALA A 435 -16.06 18.73 -2.83
C ALA A 435 -15.14 17.67 -2.19
N ASP A 436 -15.30 16.38 -2.50
CA ASP A 436 -14.55 15.30 -1.88
C ASP A 436 -13.82 14.38 -2.85
N ARG A 437 -14.09 14.38 -4.17
CA ARG A 437 -13.24 13.68 -5.17
C ARG A 437 -13.21 14.38 -6.53
N GLY A 438 -12.13 15.11 -6.79
CA GLY A 438 -11.90 15.82 -8.05
C GLY A 438 -11.56 14.96 -9.28
N PRO A 439 -11.06 15.58 -10.37
CA PRO A 439 -10.83 14.94 -11.68
C PRO A 439 -9.84 13.77 -11.69
N ASN A 440 -9.08 13.55 -10.61
CA ASN A 440 -8.15 12.42 -10.52
C ASN A 440 -8.84 11.05 -10.54
N ALA A 441 -10.13 10.97 -10.21
CA ALA A 441 -10.88 9.72 -10.37
C ALA A 441 -10.88 9.22 -11.84
N LEU A 442 -10.74 10.13 -12.81
CA LEU A 442 -10.60 9.76 -14.22
C LEU A 442 -9.20 9.26 -14.58
N VAL A 443 -8.20 9.47 -13.73
CA VAL A 443 -6.81 9.04 -13.97
C VAL A 443 -6.51 7.78 -13.16
N GLU A 444 -6.84 7.78 -11.87
CA GLU A 444 -6.33 6.81 -10.89
C GLU A 444 -7.27 5.63 -10.63
N TRP A 445 -8.56 5.73 -10.97
CA TRP A 445 -9.55 4.73 -10.55
C TRP A 445 -9.26 3.34 -11.12
N ASP A 446 -8.98 3.24 -12.43
CA ASP A 446 -8.63 1.99 -13.10
C ASP A 446 -7.37 1.35 -12.51
N SER A 447 -6.32 2.15 -12.31
CA SER A 447 -5.00 1.65 -11.87
C SER A 447 -4.99 1.31 -10.38
N THR A 448 -5.68 2.07 -9.55
CA THR A 448 -5.81 1.79 -8.11
C THR A 448 -6.67 0.56 -7.82
N CYS A 449 -7.74 0.31 -8.60
CA CYS A 449 -8.60 -0.86 -8.37
C CYS A 449 -7.84 -2.16 -8.66
N ALA A 450 -7.07 -2.23 -9.76
CA ALA A 450 -6.25 -3.39 -10.10
C ALA A 450 -5.15 -3.64 -9.05
N GLN A 451 -4.50 -2.58 -8.58
CA GLN A 451 -3.47 -2.66 -7.54
C GLN A 451 -4.03 -3.20 -6.22
N MET A 452 -5.15 -2.65 -5.74
CA MET A 452 -5.80 -3.11 -4.52
C MET A 452 -6.35 -4.53 -4.64
N LEU A 453 -6.86 -4.91 -5.82
CA LEU A 453 -7.32 -6.28 -6.08
C LEU A 453 -6.17 -7.27 -5.95
N LEU A 454 -5.00 -6.96 -6.52
CA LEU A 454 -3.81 -7.79 -6.37
C LEU A 454 -3.40 -7.95 -4.90
N TRP A 455 -3.43 -6.88 -4.11
CA TRP A 455 -3.15 -6.98 -2.66
C TRP A 455 -4.14 -7.90 -1.95
N CYS A 456 -5.44 -7.75 -2.22
CA CYS A 456 -6.49 -8.55 -1.59
C CYS A 456 -6.33 -10.05 -1.87
N VAL A 457 -5.98 -10.40 -3.12
CA VAL A 457 -5.69 -11.79 -3.50
C VAL A 457 -4.41 -12.28 -2.85
N ALA A 458 -3.34 -11.47 -2.80
CA ALA A 458 -2.08 -11.84 -2.15
C ALA A 458 -2.22 -12.00 -0.62
N TRP A 459 -3.14 -11.26 0.00
CA TRP A 459 -3.53 -11.43 1.41
C TRP A 459 -4.51 -12.56 1.66
N SER A 460 -4.90 -13.28 0.60
CA SER A 460 -5.80 -14.42 0.67
C SER A 460 -7.11 -14.09 1.36
N LEU A 461 -7.68 -12.92 1.03
CA LEU A 461 -9.04 -12.61 1.45
C LEU A 461 -10.00 -13.67 0.89
N PRO A 462 -10.99 -14.11 1.68
CA PRO A 462 -11.96 -15.09 1.20
C PRO A 462 -12.75 -14.53 0.02
N GLU A 463 -13.15 -15.39 -0.92
CA GLU A 463 -13.98 -15.01 -2.08
C GLU A 463 -15.32 -14.37 -1.69
N THR A 464 -15.79 -14.67 -0.48
CA THR A 464 -17.00 -14.07 0.11
C THR A 464 -16.75 -12.66 0.68
N SER A 465 -15.52 -12.15 0.68
CA SER A 465 -15.20 -10.82 1.18
C SER A 465 -15.91 -9.75 0.34
N PRO A 466 -16.75 -8.89 0.97
CA PRO A 466 -17.39 -7.79 0.25
C PRO A 466 -16.40 -6.82 -0.39
N VAL A 467 -15.19 -6.68 0.18
CA VAL A 467 -14.12 -5.84 -0.38
C VAL A 467 -13.56 -6.46 -1.66
N LEU A 468 -13.23 -7.75 -1.63
CA LEU A 468 -12.70 -8.47 -2.80
C LEU A 468 -13.72 -8.47 -3.95
N GLN A 469 -14.98 -8.78 -3.67
CA GLN A 469 -16.06 -8.77 -4.67
C GLN A 469 -16.26 -7.39 -5.30
N GLN A 470 -16.22 -6.32 -4.49
CA GLN A 470 -16.34 -4.96 -5.00
C GLN A 470 -15.16 -4.59 -5.91
N LEU A 471 -13.94 -5.01 -5.56
CA LEU A 471 -12.75 -4.79 -6.39
C LEU A 471 -12.81 -5.58 -7.70
N ILE A 472 -13.31 -6.81 -7.69
CA ILE A 472 -13.56 -7.59 -8.92
C ILE A 472 -14.56 -6.87 -9.82
N LEU A 473 -15.67 -6.36 -9.27
CA LEU A 473 -16.67 -5.59 -10.01
C LEU A 473 -16.06 -4.33 -10.63
N MET A 474 -15.30 -3.56 -9.85
CA MET A 474 -14.62 -2.35 -10.32
C MET A 474 -13.61 -2.66 -11.43
N ALA A 475 -12.78 -3.69 -11.27
CA ALA A 475 -11.80 -4.10 -12.27
C ALA A 475 -12.48 -4.59 -13.57
N THR A 476 -13.60 -5.31 -13.44
CA THR A 476 -14.37 -5.82 -14.59
C THR A 476 -14.93 -4.66 -15.39
N LYS A 477 -15.59 -3.72 -14.70
CA LYS A 477 -16.08 -2.51 -15.33
C LYS A 477 -14.98 -1.69 -16.00
N ALA A 478 -13.82 -1.54 -15.35
CA ALA A 478 -12.69 -0.82 -15.92
C ALA A 478 -12.20 -1.47 -17.23
N HIS A 479 -12.11 -2.80 -17.24
CA HIS A 479 -11.76 -3.57 -18.44
C HIS A 479 -12.79 -3.41 -19.56
N ASP A 480 -14.08 -3.56 -19.23
CA ASP A 480 -15.16 -3.46 -20.22
C ASP A 480 -15.26 -2.05 -20.81
N ASP A 481 -15.10 -1.02 -19.97
CA ASP A 481 -15.06 0.37 -20.41
C ASP A 481 -13.90 0.61 -21.40
N ARG A 482 -12.71 0.06 -21.13
CA ARG A 482 -11.55 0.13 -22.05
C ARG A 482 -11.76 -0.67 -23.34
N ALA A 483 -12.39 -1.84 -23.26
CA ALA A 483 -12.71 -2.65 -24.43
C ALA A 483 -13.70 -1.93 -25.35
N ALA A 484 -14.72 -1.28 -24.76
CA ALA A 484 -15.68 -0.47 -25.49
C ALA A 484 -15.02 0.73 -26.18
N ALA A 485 -14.14 1.47 -25.47
CA ALA A 485 -13.39 2.59 -26.03
C ALA A 485 -12.47 2.16 -27.20
N THR A 486 -11.81 1.01 -27.07
CA THR A 486 -10.96 0.46 -28.13
C THR A 486 -11.78 0.15 -29.39
N ALA A 487 -13.02 -0.32 -29.23
CA ALA A 487 -13.91 -0.61 -30.36
C ALA A 487 -14.40 0.66 -31.07
N THR A 488 -14.52 1.80 -30.39
CA THR A 488 -14.98 3.07 -30.95
C THR A 488 -13.84 3.95 -31.49
N ALA A 489 -12.62 3.77 -31.00
CA ALA A 489 -11.44 4.58 -31.34
C ALA A 489 -11.16 4.67 -32.86
N ALA A 490 -11.56 3.66 -33.65
CA ALA A 490 -11.44 3.65 -35.12
C ALA A 490 -12.27 4.72 -35.85
N SER A 491 -13.14 5.47 -35.13
CA SER A 491 -14.07 6.44 -35.69
C SER A 491 -13.94 7.87 -35.13
N SER A 492 -13.00 8.10 -34.20
CA SER A 492 -12.94 9.37 -33.47
C SER A 492 -12.38 10.52 -34.31
N LYS A 493 -13.04 11.68 -34.22
CA LYS A 493 -12.54 12.95 -34.78
C LYS A 493 -11.73 13.69 -33.70
N PRO A 494 -10.76 14.55 -34.08
CA PRO A 494 -10.05 15.38 -33.11
C PRO A 494 -11.04 16.21 -32.30
N TYR A 495 -10.81 16.29 -30.98
CA TYR A 495 -11.54 17.18 -30.09
C TYR A 495 -11.53 18.61 -30.66
N PRO A 496 -12.68 19.31 -30.76
CA PRO A 496 -12.70 20.69 -31.23
C PRO A 496 -12.07 21.59 -30.16
N VAL A 497 -10.77 21.89 -30.33
CA VAL A 497 -9.97 22.73 -29.42
C VAL A 497 -10.38 24.20 -29.46
N THR A 498 -11.20 24.61 -30.44
CA THR A 498 -11.41 26.01 -30.82
C THR A 498 -12.13 26.89 -29.80
N GLU A 499 -12.65 26.35 -28.70
CA GLU A 499 -13.51 27.12 -27.77
C GLU A 499 -12.94 27.34 -26.35
N PHE A 500 -11.81 26.74 -25.96
CA PHE A 500 -11.30 26.90 -24.58
C PHE A 500 -9.97 27.64 -24.51
N ALA A 501 -10.00 28.89 -24.03
CA ALA A 501 -8.79 29.68 -23.82
C ALA A 501 -7.98 29.14 -22.63
N LEU A 502 -6.75 28.72 -22.88
CA LEU A 502 -5.80 28.41 -21.81
C LEU A 502 -5.46 29.69 -21.02
N PRO A 503 -5.41 29.62 -19.67
CA PRO A 503 -4.82 30.69 -18.87
C PRO A 503 -3.41 31.04 -19.36
N ASP A 504 -3.05 32.32 -19.38
CA ASP A 504 -1.74 32.76 -19.93
C ASP A 504 -0.54 32.06 -19.28
N LYS A 505 -0.63 31.72 -17.99
CA LYS A 505 0.39 30.96 -17.25
C LYS A 505 0.60 29.51 -17.73
N LEU A 506 -0.34 28.97 -18.49
CA LEU A 506 -0.30 27.61 -19.05
C LEU A 506 0.01 27.60 -20.56
N LYS A 507 0.10 28.76 -21.20
CA LYS A 507 0.53 28.84 -22.59
C LYS A 507 2.03 28.48 -22.65
N PRO A 508 2.46 27.62 -23.58
CA PRO A 508 3.87 27.33 -23.76
C PRO A 508 4.66 28.62 -23.93
N LYS A 509 5.80 28.74 -23.25
CA LYS A 509 6.69 29.90 -23.47
C LYS A 509 7.19 29.82 -24.89
N THR A 510 6.73 30.72 -25.76
CA THR A 510 7.30 30.89 -27.09
C THR A 510 8.74 31.35 -26.92
N THR A 511 9.69 30.42 -26.99
CA THR A 511 11.09 30.77 -27.12
C THR A 511 11.24 31.30 -28.55
N PRO A 512 11.64 32.56 -28.76
CA PRO A 512 11.83 33.06 -30.13
C PRO A 512 12.85 32.15 -30.84
N PRO A 513 12.64 31.81 -32.12
CA PRO A 513 13.60 31.00 -32.86
C PRO A 513 14.94 31.74 -32.91
N ASN A 514 16.01 31.03 -32.57
CA ASN A 514 17.41 31.50 -32.71
C ASN A 514 17.83 31.53 -34.17
#